data_AF-A0A2S3GWD9-F1
#
_entry.id   AF-A0A2S3GWD9-F1
#
_cell.length_a   1.000
_cell.length_b   1.000
_cell.length_c   1.000
_cell.angle_alpha   90.00
_cell.angle_beta   90.00
_cell.angle_gamma   90.00
#
_symmetry.space_group_name_H-M   'P 1'
#
loop_
_entity.id
_entity.type
_entity.pdbx_description
1 polymer ?
#
loop_
_entity_poly.entity_id
_entity_poly.type
_entity_poly.pdbx_seq_one_letter_code
_entity_poly.pdbx_strand_id
1 'polypeptide(L)'
;MAGWCEEAVALLRRPAVAEMAVDVLLCAVPIWAAVMIGLVVGWSWRPRWTGLLFLGLRSRLRLLWVPPGLGARRLWLACTALSACSVAPRLLSSAFRRCRGKHQDKLAPEDHAGDDGGCADGRAIFEDEHDTVTEKDLEHLLQLLDNKESGDTAWQNLMERTTSNMTYKAWRREPEEGPIMYCSRTIFEDATPELVRDFFWDGDFRLKWDPMLAYSKTLDEFPQNGTTIVHWIKKFPFFCSDREYIFGGRIWESGKTYYCVTKGVPYLSLPKKEKPRRVELYFSSWRIRAVQSPKQPGQQSACEVTLVHYEDMGIPKDVARVAVRHGMWGAVKKLQSGFRAYQQMRAENALSHSAIMARVTTKVSIAGSNGPLDQELSAADKISNSDENSRAVQYGFDWKWVVVGGAVAAVCVLNTGLVGKVLLLGAARRQARK
;
A
#
# COMPACT_ATOMS: atom_id res chain seq x y z
N MET A 1 46.94 -10.16 35.72
CA MET A 1 46.25 -9.03 35.06
C MET A 1 47.02 -8.47 33.87
N ALA A 2 48.37 -8.37 33.90
CA ALA A 2 49.13 -7.80 32.77
C ALA A 2 49.23 -8.72 31.52
N GLY A 3 49.29 -10.05 31.68
CA GLY A 3 49.45 -10.98 30.53
C GLY A 3 48.23 -11.09 29.61
N TRP A 4 47.01 -10.89 30.14
CA TRP A 4 45.78 -11.00 29.35
C TRP A 4 45.58 -9.80 28.42
N CYS A 5 46.06 -8.61 28.82
CA CYS A 5 46.04 -7.44 27.96
C CYS A 5 47.05 -7.57 26.80
N GLU A 6 48.24 -8.11 27.06
CA GLU A 6 49.25 -8.36 26.03
C GLU A 6 48.76 -9.38 24.99
N GLU A 7 48.13 -10.48 25.41
CA GLU A 7 47.53 -11.47 24.51
C GLU A 7 46.35 -10.90 23.70
N ALA A 8 45.48 -10.10 24.32
CA ALA A 8 44.37 -9.44 23.64
C ALA A 8 44.86 -8.44 22.59
N VAL A 9 45.92 -7.68 22.89
CA VAL A 9 46.54 -6.73 21.96
C VAL A 9 47.24 -7.45 20.80
N ALA A 10 47.87 -8.60 21.06
CA ALA A 10 48.46 -9.45 20.02
C ALA A 10 47.40 -10.07 19.09
N LEU A 11 46.24 -10.45 19.63
CA LEU A 11 45.09 -10.94 18.86
C LEU A 11 44.47 -9.85 17.98
N LEU A 12 44.34 -8.63 18.51
CA LEU A 12 43.84 -7.45 17.78
C LEU A 12 44.82 -6.91 16.72
N ARG A 13 46.13 -7.23 16.81
CA ARG A 13 47.10 -6.88 15.76
C ARG A 13 46.98 -7.74 14.50
N ARG A 14 46.21 -8.84 14.54
CA ARG A 14 45.96 -9.64 13.34
C ARG A 14 44.92 -8.92 12.48
N PRO A 15 45.24 -8.56 11.23
CA PRO A 15 44.37 -7.72 10.40
C PRO A 15 42.96 -8.31 10.23
N ALA A 16 42.85 -9.64 10.06
CA ALA A 16 41.56 -10.33 9.96
C ALA A 16 40.71 -10.27 11.24
N VAL A 17 41.33 -10.22 12.43
CA VAL A 17 40.61 -10.13 13.71
C VAL A 17 40.19 -8.69 14.00
N ALA A 18 41.05 -7.73 13.62
CA ALA A 18 40.71 -6.31 13.70
C ALA A 18 39.54 -5.97 12.77
N GLU A 19 39.55 -6.46 11.53
CA GLU A 19 38.45 -6.28 10.57
C GLU A 19 37.14 -6.88 11.08
N MET A 20 37.16 -8.13 11.57
CA MET A 20 35.96 -8.73 12.17
C MET A 20 35.47 -8.00 13.42
N ALA A 21 36.36 -7.49 14.25
CA ALA A 21 35.97 -6.70 15.42
C ALA A 21 35.32 -5.36 15.02
N VAL A 22 35.84 -4.71 13.98
CA VAL A 22 35.26 -3.48 13.41
C VAL A 22 33.90 -3.76 12.77
N ASP A 23 33.75 -4.85 12.02
CA ASP A 23 32.47 -5.25 11.43
C ASP A 23 31.41 -5.55 12.50
N VAL A 24 31.79 -6.26 13.57
CA VAL A 24 30.89 -6.53 14.71
C VAL A 24 30.50 -5.24 15.43
N LEU A 25 31.44 -4.31 15.62
CA LEU A 25 31.17 -2.99 16.19
C LEU A 25 30.22 -2.18 15.32
N LEU A 26 30.41 -2.20 14.00
CA LEU A 26 29.53 -1.54 13.03
C LEU A 26 28.14 -2.16 13.00
N CYS A 27 28.02 -3.48 13.12
CA CYS A 27 26.74 -4.18 13.26
C CYS A 27 26.02 -3.86 14.57
N ALA A 28 26.73 -3.46 15.63
CA ALA A 28 26.15 -3.05 16.90
C ALA A 28 25.61 -1.60 16.88
N VAL A 29 26.06 -0.75 15.96
CA VAL A 29 25.65 0.67 15.88
C VAL A 29 24.13 0.84 15.69
N PRO A 30 23.44 0.12 14.77
CA PRO A 30 21.99 0.23 14.61
C PRO A 30 21.21 -0.21 15.85
N ILE A 31 21.73 -1.22 16.57
CA ILE A 31 21.10 -1.76 17.79
C ILE A 31 21.16 -0.70 18.89
N TRP A 32 22.34 -0.11 19.12
CA TRP A 32 22.50 0.95 20.11
C TRP A 32 21.75 2.23 19.72
N ALA A 33 21.67 2.58 18.43
CA ALA A 33 20.84 3.68 17.95
C ALA A 33 19.35 3.45 18.27
N ALA A 34 18.83 2.24 18.04
CA ALA A 34 17.45 1.88 18.38
C ALA A 34 17.18 1.95 19.90
N VAL A 35 18.13 1.51 20.73
CA VAL A 35 18.04 1.61 22.20
C VAL A 35 18.02 3.08 22.65
N MET A 36 18.89 3.92 22.09
CA MET A 36 18.92 5.35 22.44
C MET A 36 17.66 6.08 21.98
N ILE A 37 17.14 5.77 20.79
CA ILE A 37 15.85 6.29 20.31
C ILE A 37 14.72 5.84 21.24
N GLY A 38 14.69 4.55 21.63
CA GLY A 38 13.71 4.02 22.57
C GLY A 38 13.78 4.68 23.96
N LEU A 39 14.98 4.98 24.47
CA LEU A 39 15.18 5.71 25.71
C LEU A 39 14.71 7.16 25.59
N VAL A 40 15.06 7.85 24.51
CA VAL A 40 14.62 9.24 24.27
C VAL A 40 13.10 9.30 24.11
N VAL A 41 12.49 8.41 23.34
CA VAL A 41 11.03 8.31 23.20
C VAL A 41 10.39 7.96 24.54
N GLY A 42 10.92 6.99 25.29
CA GLY A 42 10.41 6.62 26.61
C GLY A 42 10.55 7.72 27.66
N TRP A 43 11.60 8.55 27.59
CA TRP A 43 11.83 9.68 28.50
C TRP A 43 11.04 10.93 28.11
N SER A 44 10.83 11.15 26.81
CA SER A 44 10.02 12.25 26.28
C SER A 44 8.52 11.95 26.30
N TRP A 45 8.14 10.66 26.41
CA TRP A 45 6.75 10.26 26.62
C TRP A 45 6.37 10.40 28.09
N ARG A 46 5.91 11.61 28.47
CA ARG A 46 5.09 11.81 29.66
C ARG A 46 3.61 11.84 29.27
N PRO A 47 2.86 10.72 29.36
CA PRO A 47 1.44 10.75 29.07
C PRO A 47 0.74 11.67 30.08
N ARG A 48 0.04 12.69 29.58
CA ARG A 48 -0.70 13.71 30.37
C ARG A 48 -1.82 13.09 31.24
N TRP A 49 -2.16 11.82 31.00
CA TRP A 49 -3.12 11.03 31.78
C TRP A 49 -2.58 10.48 33.11
N THR A 50 -1.26 10.55 33.36
CA THR A 50 -0.68 10.13 34.65
C THR A 50 -1.18 10.98 35.82
N GLY A 51 -1.57 12.24 35.59
CA GLY A 51 -2.25 13.06 36.59
C GLY A 51 -3.66 12.57 36.94
N LEU A 52 -4.40 12.04 35.97
CA LEU A 52 -5.76 11.48 36.19
C LEU A 52 -5.71 10.17 36.98
N LEU A 53 -4.70 9.32 36.74
CA LEU A 53 -4.48 8.12 37.56
C LEU A 53 -4.03 8.45 39.00
N PHE A 54 -3.25 9.52 39.19
CA PHE A 54 -2.83 9.96 40.53
C PHE A 54 -3.93 10.67 41.34
N LEU A 55 -4.93 11.27 40.69
CA LEU A 55 -6.11 11.81 41.37
C LEU A 55 -7.15 10.72 41.71
N GLY A 56 -7.27 9.67 40.90
CA GLY A 56 -8.21 8.57 41.14
C GLY A 56 -7.78 7.55 42.21
N LEU A 57 -6.48 7.50 42.56
CA LEU A 57 -5.92 6.49 43.46
C LEU A 57 -5.44 7.06 44.81
N ARG A 58 -6.00 8.20 45.25
CA ARG A 58 -5.61 8.83 46.53
C ARG A 58 -6.60 8.62 47.68
N SER A 59 -7.71 7.89 47.50
CA SER A 59 -8.70 7.74 48.57
C SER A 59 -8.55 6.50 49.46
N ARG A 60 -7.79 5.46 49.08
CA ARG A 60 -7.55 4.32 49.99
C ARG A 60 -6.22 3.62 49.70
N LEU A 61 -5.21 3.87 50.54
CA LEU A 61 -4.14 2.94 50.93
C LEU A 61 -3.10 3.71 51.77
N ARG A 62 -3.33 3.76 53.09
CA ARG A 62 -2.22 3.88 54.06
C ARG A 62 -1.83 2.47 54.48
N LEU A 63 -0.53 2.26 54.66
CA LEU A 63 0.18 1.10 55.22
C LEU A 63 0.68 0.05 54.21
N LEU A 64 1.87 0.26 53.65
CA LEU A 64 3.05 -0.53 54.01
C LEU A 64 4.33 0.18 53.51
N TRP A 65 5.30 0.33 54.42
CA TRP A 65 6.63 0.84 54.13
C TRP A 65 7.39 -0.14 53.22
N VAL A 66 7.76 0.29 52.01
CA VAL A 66 8.65 -0.47 51.12
C VAL A 66 9.83 0.43 50.74
N PRO A 67 11.10 -0.03 50.81
CA PRO A 67 12.26 0.81 50.55
C PRO A 67 12.34 1.27 49.08
N PRO A 68 12.99 2.41 48.79
CA PRO A 68 13.07 2.95 47.45
C PRO A 68 14.15 2.23 46.64
N GLY A 69 13.73 1.45 45.66
CA GLY A 69 14.61 0.84 44.67
C GLY A 69 13.98 -0.42 44.09
N LEU A 70 14.23 -0.69 42.79
CA LEU A 70 13.84 -1.90 42.04
C LEU A 70 12.54 -1.79 41.21
N GLY A 71 12.48 -0.80 40.32
CA GLY A 71 11.38 -0.58 39.36
C GLY A 71 11.56 -1.14 37.93
N ALA A 72 12.49 -2.06 37.66
CA ALA A 72 12.72 -2.59 36.30
C ALA A 72 12.64 -4.14 36.17
N ARG A 73 12.85 -4.88 37.26
CA ARG A 73 12.87 -6.36 37.21
C ARG A 73 11.49 -7.02 37.21
N ARG A 74 10.44 -6.34 37.67
CA ARG A 74 9.06 -6.88 37.63
C ARG A 74 8.34 -6.63 36.30
N LEU A 75 8.77 -5.63 35.52
CA LEU A 75 8.27 -5.43 34.16
C LEU A 75 8.82 -6.50 33.20
N TRP A 76 10.08 -6.90 33.39
CA TRP A 76 10.68 -8.00 32.63
C TRP A 76 10.00 -9.36 32.91
N LEU A 77 9.69 -9.65 34.17
CA LEU A 77 8.99 -10.88 34.56
C LEU A 77 7.53 -10.93 34.06
N ALA A 78 6.84 -9.78 34.00
CA ALA A 78 5.50 -9.69 33.41
C ALA A 78 5.52 -9.92 31.88
N CYS A 79 6.54 -9.41 31.18
CA CYS A 79 6.70 -9.63 29.74
C CYS A 79 7.14 -11.07 29.38
N THR A 80 7.90 -11.75 30.25
CA THR A 80 8.26 -13.17 30.02
C THR A 80 7.10 -14.13 30.35
N ALA A 81 6.24 -13.81 31.32
CA ALA A 81 5.03 -14.58 31.60
C ALA A 81 3.97 -14.44 30.48
N LEU A 82 3.85 -13.27 29.83
CA LEU A 82 2.95 -13.07 28.68
C LEU A 82 3.47 -13.71 27.39
N SER A 83 4.78 -13.98 27.28
CA SER A 83 5.39 -14.72 26.17
C SER A 83 5.24 -16.25 26.28
N ALA A 84 4.89 -16.78 27.47
CA ALA A 84 4.72 -18.21 27.71
C ALA A 84 3.25 -18.67 27.70
N CYS A 85 2.28 -17.76 27.55
CA CYS A 85 0.85 -18.08 27.51
C CYS A 85 0.17 -17.86 26.13
N SER A 86 0.93 -17.73 25.04
CA SER A 86 0.35 -17.63 23.68
C SER A 86 0.40 -18.94 22.87
N VAL A 87 0.83 -20.05 23.47
CA VAL A 87 0.69 -21.40 22.88
C VAL A 87 -0.22 -22.26 23.77
N ALA A 88 -1.48 -21.86 23.90
CA ALA A 88 -2.65 -22.71 24.20
C ALA A 88 -3.88 -21.80 24.40
N PRO A 89 -4.68 -21.57 23.36
CA PRO A 89 -5.94 -22.31 23.30
C PRO A 89 -6.26 -22.73 21.86
N ARG A 90 -5.69 -23.87 21.43
CA ARG A 90 -6.16 -24.61 20.24
C ARG A 90 -6.39 -26.10 20.51
N LEU A 91 -6.49 -26.52 21.78
CA LEU A 91 -6.70 -27.92 22.17
C LEU A 91 -7.84 -28.13 23.20
N LEU A 92 -8.79 -27.19 23.32
CA LEU A 92 -9.96 -27.35 24.20
C LEU A 92 -11.33 -27.13 23.50
N SER A 93 -11.38 -27.13 22.17
CA SER A 93 -12.65 -27.10 21.41
C SER A 93 -12.98 -28.42 20.70
N SER A 94 -12.13 -29.45 20.80
CA SER A 94 -12.40 -30.79 20.24
C SER A 94 -12.91 -31.81 21.26
N ALA A 95 -12.98 -31.48 22.55
CA ALA A 95 -13.43 -32.41 23.60
C ALA A 95 -14.90 -32.20 24.07
N PHE A 96 -15.58 -31.13 23.66
CA PHE A 96 -16.97 -30.85 24.08
C PHE A 96 -18.04 -31.14 23.03
N ARG A 97 -17.69 -31.82 21.93
CA ARG A 97 -18.64 -32.18 20.86
C ARG A 97 -18.78 -33.70 20.66
N ARG A 98 -18.58 -34.47 21.73
CA ARG A 98 -18.74 -35.93 21.73
C ARG A 98 -19.31 -36.46 23.05
N CYS A 99 -20.39 -35.86 23.54
CA CYS A 99 -21.28 -36.44 24.55
C CYS A 99 -22.63 -35.70 24.56
N ARG A 100 -23.48 -35.96 23.56
CA ARG A 100 -24.94 -36.00 23.74
C ARG A 100 -25.59 -36.64 22.51
N GLY A 101 -25.67 -37.97 22.55
CA GLY A 101 -26.54 -38.73 21.67
C GLY A 101 -27.90 -38.96 22.34
N LYS A 102 -28.93 -38.75 21.52
CA LYS A 102 -30.24 -39.42 21.46
C LYS A 102 -31.35 -39.20 22.50
N HIS A 103 -32.55 -39.15 21.89
CA HIS A 103 -33.92 -39.43 22.33
C HIS A 103 -34.70 -38.36 23.08
N GLN A 104 -35.75 -37.82 22.43
CA GLN A 104 -37.13 -38.21 22.76
C GLN A 104 -38.12 -37.89 21.61
N ASP A 105 -38.98 -38.86 21.30
CA ASP A 105 -40.08 -38.83 20.32
C ASP A 105 -41.37 -38.16 20.87
N LYS A 106 -42.30 -37.88 19.93
CA LYS A 106 -43.76 -37.61 20.03
C LYS A 106 -44.13 -36.13 20.25
N LEU A 107 -45.18 -35.55 19.63
CA LEU A 107 -46.30 -36.01 18.80
C LEU A 107 -46.83 -34.78 18.00
N ALA A 108 -47.47 -34.98 16.85
CA ALA A 108 -48.26 -33.94 16.15
C ALA A 108 -49.55 -33.58 16.93
N PRO A 109 -50.19 -32.45 16.60
CA PRO A 109 -51.28 -32.53 15.62
C PRO A 109 -51.31 -31.39 14.58
N GLU A 110 -51.99 -31.69 13.48
CA GLU A 110 -52.44 -30.76 12.45
C GLU A 110 -53.47 -29.77 12.99
N ASP A 111 -53.49 -28.55 12.46
CA ASP A 111 -54.73 -27.82 12.21
C ASP A 111 -54.57 -26.80 11.08
N HIS A 112 -55.57 -26.79 10.21
CA HIS A 112 -55.74 -25.91 9.06
C HIS A 112 -56.39 -24.57 9.46
N ALA A 113 -55.81 -23.46 8.97
CA ALA A 113 -56.48 -22.22 8.53
C ALA A 113 -55.32 -21.24 8.17
N GLY A 114 -55.18 -20.68 6.97
CA GLY A 114 -56.21 -19.98 6.21
C GLY A 114 -56.25 -18.52 6.67
N ASP A 115 -55.25 -17.71 6.29
CA ASP A 115 -55.47 -16.27 6.18
C ASP A 115 -54.53 -15.63 5.15
N ASP A 116 -55.17 -14.76 4.37
CA ASP A 116 -54.68 -14.00 3.24
C ASP A 116 -53.86 -12.80 3.73
N GLY A 117 -52.73 -12.53 3.08
CA GLY A 117 -51.78 -11.55 3.56
C GLY A 117 -50.75 -11.21 2.51
N GLY A 118 -51.23 -10.71 1.37
CA GLY A 118 -50.39 -10.12 0.34
C GLY A 118 -49.50 -9.01 0.92
N CYS A 119 -48.23 -9.32 1.12
CA CYS A 119 -47.19 -8.34 1.42
C CYS A 119 -46.26 -8.24 0.23
N ALA A 120 -46.56 -7.22 -0.58
CA ALA A 120 -45.71 -6.47 -1.49
C ALA A 120 -44.34 -7.11 -1.81
N ASP A 121 -44.28 -7.65 -3.02
CA ASP A 121 -43.07 -7.95 -3.77
C ASP A 121 -42.13 -6.73 -3.74
N GLY A 122 -41.06 -6.81 -2.93
CA GLY A 122 -40.00 -5.79 -2.84
C GLY A 122 -39.09 -5.74 -4.07
N ARG A 123 -39.62 -6.15 -5.23
CA ARG A 123 -38.88 -6.31 -6.48
C ARG A 123 -39.00 -5.12 -7.42
N ALA A 124 -39.82 -4.12 -7.07
CA ALA A 124 -40.17 -3.00 -7.94
C ALA A 124 -39.38 -1.68 -7.71
N ILE A 125 -38.16 -1.72 -7.16
CA ILE A 125 -37.30 -0.51 -7.01
C ILE A 125 -35.99 -0.59 -7.82
N PHE A 126 -35.71 -1.71 -8.50
CA PHE A 126 -34.44 -1.91 -9.23
C PHE A 126 -34.54 -1.77 -10.76
N GLU A 127 -35.66 -1.30 -11.30
CA GLU A 127 -35.83 -1.19 -12.76
C GLU A 127 -35.24 0.11 -13.36
N ASP A 128 -34.85 1.09 -12.53
CA ASP A 128 -34.36 2.40 -13.00
C ASP A 128 -32.85 2.64 -12.74
N GLU A 129 -32.13 1.67 -12.16
CA GLU A 129 -30.71 1.77 -11.78
C GLU A 129 -29.75 1.09 -12.79
N HIS A 130 -30.21 0.87 -14.03
CA HIS A 130 -29.50 0.09 -15.05
C HIS A 130 -28.32 0.79 -15.73
N ASP A 131 -28.04 2.06 -15.37
CA ASP A 131 -26.99 2.86 -16.00
C ASP A 131 -26.06 3.50 -14.96
N THR A 132 -25.49 2.67 -14.08
CA THR A 132 -24.52 3.14 -13.09
C THR A 132 -23.22 3.60 -13.76
N VAL A 133 -22.75 2.91 -14.81
CA VAL A 133 -21.57 3.29 -15.63
C VAL A 133 -21.99 3.45 -17.09
N THR A 134 -21.93 4.69 -17.58
CA THR A 134 -22.62 5.14 -18.80
C THR A 134 -21.62 5.54 -19.88
N GLU A 135 -22.12 5.80 -21.09
CA GLU A 135 -21.32 6.31 -22.20
C GLU A 135 -20.68 7.68 -21.89
N LYS A 136 -21.26 8.49 -21.00
CA LYS A 136 -20.65 9.76 -20.54
C LYS A 136 -19.35 9.52 -19.78
N ASP A 137 -19.26 8.41 -19.03
CA ASP A 137 -18.03 8.06 -18.33
C ASP A 137 -16.93 7.61 -19.31
N LEU A 138 -17.32 6.94 -20.40
CA LEU A 138 -16.42 6.62 -21.51
C LEU A 138 -15.94 7.90 -22.21
N GLU A 139 -16.83 8.84 -22.53
CA GLU A 139 -16.47 10.14 -23.10
C GLU A 139 -15.48 10.89 -22.20
N HIS A 140 -15.70 10.86 -20.89
CA HIS A 140 -14.77 11.45 -19.93
C HIS A 140 -13.38 10.79 -19.98
N LEU A 141 -13.31 9.46 -20.05
CA LEU A 141 -12.06 8.74 -20.25
C LEU A 141 -11.37 9.17 -21.57
N LEU A 142 -12.11 9.23 -22.68
CA LEU A 142 -11.55 9.62 -23.96
C LEU A 142 -10.97 11.04 -23.92
N GLN A 143 -11.68 12.00 -23.33
CA GLN A 143 -11.15 13.36 -23.12
C GLN A 143 -9.86 13.37 -22.28
N LEU A 144 -9.79 12.55 -21.22
CA LEU A 144 -8.57 12.46 -20.40
C LEU A 144 -7.39 11.88 -21.18
N LEU A 145 -7.63 10.91 -22.06
CA LEU A 145 -6.61 10.33 -22.94
C LEU A 145 -6.16 11.33 -24.01
N ASP A 146 -7.10 11.99 -24.68
CA ASP A 146 -6.82 12.97 -25.73
C ASP A 146 -6.01 14.15 -25.18
N ASN A 147 -6.42 14.73 -24.05
CA ASN A 147 -5.68 15.80 -23.37
C ASN A 147 -4.24 15.37 -23.06
N LYS A 148 -4.04 14.12 -22.64
CA LYS A 148 -2.71 13.58 -22.35
C LYS A 148 -1.87 13.37 -23.60
N GLU A 149 -2.47 12.97 -24.72
CA GLU A 149 -1.80 12.71 -26.00
C GLU A 149 -1.48 14.02 -26.75
N SER A 150 -2.31 15.04 -26.63
CA SER A 150 -2.08 16.38 -27.19
C SER A 150 -0.94 17.17 -26.51
N GLY A 151 -0.26 16.58 -25.53
CA GLY A 151 0.92 17.20 -24.88
C GLY A 151 0.58 18.22 -23.80
N ASP A 152 -0.57 18.08 -23.12
CA ASP A 152 -0.93 18.95 -21.99
C ASP A 152 0.20 19.02 -20.95
N THR A 153 0.73 20.23 -20.77
CA THR A 153 1.86 20.55 -19.88
C THR A 153 1.50 20.44 -18.40
N ALA A 154 0.21 20.28 -18.06
CA ALA A 154 -0.23 20.04 -16.69
C ALA A 154 0.21 18.66 -16.16
N TRP A 155 0.57 17.71 -17.04
CA TRP A 155 1.07 16.40 -16.65
C TRP A 155 2.56 16.42 -16.32
N GLN A 156 2.89 16.29 -15.04
CA GLN A 156 4.27 16.21 -14.56
C GLN A 156 4.76 14.76 -14.59
N ASN A 157 5.97 14.54 -15.12
CA ASN A 157 6.59 13.21 -15.04
C ASN A 157 6.80 12.80 -13.57
N LEU A 158 6.41 11.57 -13.25
CA LEU A 158 6.52 11.00 -11.93
C LEU A 158 7.60 9.92 -11.87
N MET A 159 7.64 9.03 -12.87
CA MET A 159 8.73 8.07 -13.04
C MET A 159 8.73 7.42 -14.42
N GLU A 160 9.90 6.91 -14.79
CA GLU A 160 10.11 6.03 -15.93
C GLU A 160 11.01 4.86 -15.52
N ARG A 161 10.59 3.64 -15.86
CA ARG A 161 11.26 2.39 -15.50
C ARG A 161 11.10 1.35 -16.61
N THR A 162 12.17 0.61 -16.86
CA THR A 162 12.19 -0.45 -17.87
C THR A 162 12.79 -1.72 -17.26
N THR A 163 12.20 -2.86 -17.60
CA THR A 163 12.67 -4.21 -17.24
C THR A 163 12.79 -5.05 -18.51
N SER A 164 13.21 -6.31 -18.42
CA SER A 164 13.25 -7.22 -19.57
C SER A 164 11.86 -7.42 -20.23
N ASN A 165 10.78 -7.40 -19.45
CA ASN A 165 9.46 -7.82 -19.92
C ASN A 165 8.38 -6.72 -19.78
N MET A 166 8.77 -5.50 -19.42
CA MET A 166 7.85 -4.39 -19.20
C MET A 166 8.54 -3.03 -19.25
N THR A 167 7.89 -2.05 -19.89
CA THR A 167 8.23 -0.62 -19.81
C THR A 167 7.10 0.12 -19.09
N TYR A 168 7.43 1.00 -18.16
CA TYR A 168 6.47 1.73 -17.33
C TYR A 168 6.83 3.21 -17.26
N LYS A 169 5.87 4.06 -17.63
CA LYS A 169 5.95 5.52 -17.47
C LYS A 169 4.74 5.99 -16.67
N ALA A 170 4.94 6.94 -15.77
CA ALA A 170 3.86 7.54 -14.99
C ALA A 170 3.99 9.05 -14.91
N TRP A 171 2.84 9.70 -14.86
CA TRP A 171 2.67 11.13 -14.72
C TRP A 171 1.62 11.41 -13.64
N ARG A 172 1.68 12.62 -13.09
CA ARG A 172 0.66 13.15 -12.19
C ARG A 172 0.20 14.52 -12.67
N ARG A 173 -1.05 14.85 -12.38
CA ARG A 173 -1.63 16.18 -12.57
C ARG A 173 -2.36 16.55 -11.29
N GLU A 174 -2.12 17.76 -10.80
CA GLU A 174 -2.81 18.29 -9.63
C GLU A 174 -3.76 19.40 -10.12
N PRO A 175 -5.07 19.14 -10.24
CA PRO A 175 -6.04 20.18 -10.57
C PRO A 175 -6.19 21.18 -9.42
N GLU A 176 -6.68 22.38 -9.73
CA GLU A 176 -6.97 23.43 -8.71
C GLU A 176 -7.95 22.90 -7.65
N GLU A 177 -8.99 22.22 -8.11
CA GLU A 177 -9.98 21.56 -7.27
C GLU A 177 -9.96 20.04 -7.47
N GLY A 178 -10.11 19.30 -6.37
CA GLY A 178 -10.20 17.84 -6.40
C GLY A 178 -8.90 17.08 -6.07
N PRO A 179 -8.92 15.74 -6.23
CA PRO A 179 -7.79 14.87 -5.92
C PRO A 179 -6.68 14.95 -6.96
N ILE A 180 -5.50 14.43 -6.60
CA ILE A 180 -4.39 14.27 -7.56
C ILE A 180 -4.80 13.21 -8.59
N MET A 181 -4.62 13.53 -9.86
CA MET A 181 -4.81 12.60 -10.96
C MET A 181 -3.49 11.93 -11.32
N TYR A 182 -3.54 10.63 -11.57
CA TYR A 182 -2.41 9.83 -12.02
C TYR A 182 -2.71 9.25 -13.39
N CYS A 183 -1.71 9.29 -14.27
CA CYS A 183 -1.74 8.60 -15.55
C CYS A 183 -0.51 7.71 -15.64
N SER A 184 -0.66 6.50 -16.17
CA SER A 184 0.48 5.64 -16.47
C SER A 184 0.33 4.96 -17.81
N ARG A 185 1.46 4.72 -18.45
CA ARG A 185 1.59 3.95 -19.68
C ARG A 185 2.49 2.76 -19.40
N THR A 186 1.92 1.57 -19.50
CA THR A 186 2.63 0.31 -19.29
C THR A 186 2.64 -0.48 -20.58
N ILE A 187 3.80 -0.93 -21.03
CA ILE A 187 3.93 -1.86 -22.15
C ILE A 187 4.36 -3.20 -21.58
N PHE A 188 3.52 -4.23 -21.76
CA PHE A 188 3.84 -5.61 -21.44
C PHE A 188 4.36 -6.30 -22.70
N GLU A 189 5.57 -6.85 -22.65
CA GLU A 189 6.10 -7.70 -23.73
C GLU A 189 5.38 -9.05 -23.74
N ASP A 190 5.29 -9.71 -24.89
CA ASP A 190 4.71 -11.04 -25.06
C ASP A 190 3.30 -11.16 -24.43
N ALA A 191 2.43 -10.20 -24.77
CA ALA A 191 1.11 -10.06 -24.19
C ALA A 191 0.09 -9.64 -25.24
N THR A 192 -1.09 -10.29 -25.23
CA THR A 192 -2.22 -9.90 -26.07
C THR A 192 -3.17 -8.98 -25.30
N PRO A 193 -3.86 -8.05 -25.98
CA PRO A 193 -4.90 -7.21 -25.37
C PRO A 193 -5.97 -7.99 -24.61
N GLU A 194 -6.40 -9.14 -25.12
CA GLU A 194 -7.43 -9.99 -24.51
C GLU A 194 -6.97 -10.55 -23.16
N LEU A 195 -5.71 -11.00 -23.09
CA LEU A 195 -5.15 -11.58 -21.88
C LEU A 195 -4.93 -10.52 -20.80
N VAL A 196 -4.50 -9.32 -21.20
CA VAL A 196 -4.35 -8.17 -20.30
C VAL A 196 -5.72 -7.68 -19.83
N ARG A 197 -6.73 -7.62 -20.70
CA ARG A 197 -8.11 -7.29 -20.30
C ARG A 197 -8.63 -8.27 -19.24
N ASP A 198 -8.53 -9.58 -19.50
CA ASP A 198 -8.95 -10.62 -18.57
C ASP A 198 -8.23 -10.43 -17.21
N PHE A 199 -6.91 -10.21 -17.21
CA PHE A 199 -6.11 -10.01 -15.99
C PHE A 199 -6.52 -8.78 -15.17
N PHE A 200 -6.79 -7.65 -15.81
CA PHE A 200 -7.15 -6.41 -15.10
C PHE A 200 -8.55 -6.48 -14.47
N TRP A 201 -9.45 -7.27 -15.04
CA TRP A 201 -10.82 -7.43 -14.57
C TRP A 201 -11.00 -8.56 -13.55
N ASP A 202 -10.09 -9.54 -13.51
CA ASP A 202 -10.20 -10.73 -12.65
C ASP A 202 -9.92 -10.42 -11.17
N GLY A 203 -10.97 -10.02 -10.45
CA GLY A 203 -10.93 -9.73 -9.00
C GLY A 203 -10.58 -10.93 -8.14
N ASP A 204 -10.95 -12.15 -8.55
CA ASP A 204 -10.63 -13.38 -7.84
C ASP A 204 -9.13 -13.68 -7.91
N PHE A 205 -8.54 -13.50 -9.09
CA PHE A 205 -7.10 -13.64 -9.27
C PHE A 205 -6.33 -12.48 -8.62
N ARG A 206 -6.92 -11.28 -8.58
CA ARG A 206 -6.30 -10.10 -7.96
C ARG A 206 -5.91 -10.35 -6.49
N LEU A 207 -6.74 -11.04 -5.73
CA LEU A 207 -6.47 -11.44 -4.34
C LEU A 207 -5.20 -12.31 -4.20
N LYS A 208 -4.77 -13.01 -5.25
CA LYS A 208 -3.60 -13.90 -5.22
C LYS A 208 -2.28 -13.14 -5.35
N TRP A 209 -2.28 -11.97 -5.99
CA TRP A 209 -1.03 -11.24 -6.30
C TRP A 209 -0.94 -9.84 -5.67
N ASP A 210 -2.06 -9.18 -5.40
CA ASP A 210 -2.07 -7.84 -4.81
C ASP A 210 -2.15 -7.92 -3.28
N PRO A 211 -1.03 -7.65 -2.56
CA PRO A 211 -1.02 -7.73 -1.10
C PRO A 211 -1.84 -6.63 -0.42
N MET A 212 -2.23 -5.58 -1.16
CA MET A 212 -3.07 -4.52 -0.62
C MET A 212 -4.55 -4.86 -0.70
N LEU A 213 -4.98 -5.85 -1.48
CA LEU A 213 -6.39 -6.23 -1.57
C LEU A 213 -6.71 -7.31 -0.53
N ALA A 214 -7.48 -6.96 0.50
CA ALA A 214 -7.86 -7.91 1.56
C ALA A 214 -9.18 -8.64 1.29
N TYR A 215 -10.06 -8.04 0.49
CA TYR A 215 -11.37 -8.58 0.19
C TYR A 215 -11.82 -8.09 -1.17
N SER A 216 -12.42 -9.00 -1.94
CA SER A 216 -13.09 -8.71 -3.20
C SER A 216 -14.35 -9.57 -3.28
N LYS A 217 -15.47 -8.94 -3.62
CA LYS A 217 -16.73 -9.64 -3.90
C LYS A 217 -17.49 -8.91 -5.00
N THR A 218 -17.95 -9.65 -6.00
CA THR A 218 -18.94 -9.16 -6.94
C THR A 218 -20.30 -9.07 -6.25
N LEU A 219 -20.92 -7.89 -6.30
CA LEU A 219 -22.24 -7.62 -5.72
C LEU A 219 -23.33 -7.93 -6.73
N ASP A 220 -23.24 -7.32 -7.92
CA ASP A 220 -24.21 -7.46 -9.01
C ASP A 220 -23.50 -7.53 -10.36
N GLU A 221 -24.08 -8.28 -11.28
CA GLU A 221 -23.61 -8.43 -12.66
C GLU A 221 -24.77 -8.21 -13.62
N PHE A 222 -24.52 -7.43 -14.67
CA PHE A 222 -25.48 -7.10 -15.71
C PHE A 222 -24.94 -7.59 -17.06
N PRO A 223 -25.23 -8.85 -17.46
CA PRO A 223 -24.70 -9.45 -18.68
C PRO A 223 -25.13 -8.75 -19.98
N GLN A 224 -26.16 -7.91 -19.94
CA GLN A 224 -26.68 -7.21 -21.12
C GLN A 224 -25.71 -6.15 -21.62
N ASN A 225 -25.04 -5.44 -20.71
CA ASN A 225 -24.11 -4.35 -21.03
C ASN A 225 -22.69 -4.58 -20.49
N GLY A 226 -22.48 -5.66 -19.73
CA GLY A 226 -21.19 -6.01 -19.12
C GLY A 226 -20.89 -5.28 -17.83
N THR A 227 -21.84 -4.52 -17.28
CA THR A 227 -21.64 -3.78 -16.05
C THR A 227 -21.52 -4.74 -14.87
N THR A 228 -20.56 -4.50 -13.99
CA THR A 228 -20.35 -5.28 -12.76
C THR A 228 -20.17 -4.33 -11.59
N ILE A 229 -20.88 -4.56 -10.48
CA ILE A 229 -20.69 -3.83 -9.22
C ILE A 229 -19.85 -4.67 -8.29
N VAL A 230 -18.78 -4.08 -7.77
CA VAL A 230 -17.76 -4.80 -6.98
C VAL A 230 -17.54 -4.11 -5.63
N HIS A 231 -17.39 -4.91 -4.58
CA HIS A 231 -17.03 -4.49 -3.23
C HIS A 231 -15.59 -4.90 -2.90
N TRP A 232 -14.72 -3.91 -2.69
CA TRP A 232 -13.33 -4.12 -2.29
C TRP A 232 -13.03 -3.56 -0.90
N ILE A 233 -12.12 -4.23 -0.20
CA ILE A 233 -11.44 -3.65 0.97
C ILE A 233 -9.94 -3.71 0.72
N LYS A 234 -9.30 -2.53 0.68
CA LYS A 234 -7.85 -2.40 0.55
C LYS A 234 -7.21 -2.11 1.91
N LYS A 235 -6.14 -2.85 2.21
CA LYS A 235 -5.28 -2.62 3.36
C LYS A 235 -4.49 -1.34 3.19
N PHE A 236 -4.52 -0.52 4.22
CA PHE A 236 -3.68 0.65 4.32
C PHE A 236 -2.70 0.50 5.50
N PRO A 237 -1.62 1.29 5.54
CA PRO A 237 -0.71 1.27 6.68
C PRO A 237 -1.45 1.46 8.01
N PHE A 238 -1.00 0.78 9.06
CA PHE A 238 -1.71 0.65 10.35
C PHE A 238 -2.11 1.98 11.03
N PHE A 239 -1.47 3.09 10.67
CA PHE A 239 -1.79 4.43 11.18
C PHE A 239 -3.00 5.09 10.49
N CYS A 240 -3.62 4.42 9.51
CA CYS A 240 -4.85 4.88 8.87
C CYS A 240 -5.81 3.71 8.64
N SER A 241 -7.12 4.00 8.63
CA SER A 241 -8.14 2.96 8.43
C SER A 241 -8.03 2.31 7.05
N ASP A 242 -8.33 1.02 6.93
CA ASP A 242 -8.50 0.37 5.63
C ASP A 242 -9.53 1.11 4.77
N ARG A 243 -9.41 1.02 3.45
CA ARG A 243 -10.33 1.69 2.50
C ARG A 243 -11.31 0.70 1.94
N GLU A 244 -12.57 1.08 1.95
CA GLU A 244 -13.65 0.33 1.33
C GLU A 244 -14.10 1.02 0.05
N TYR A 245 -14.29 0.22 -0.99
CA TYR A 245 -14.72 0.68 -2.29
C TYR A 245 -15.95 -0.11 -2.69
N ILE A 246 -16.94 0.61 -3.21
CA ILE A 246 -18.04 0.04 -3.97
C ILE A 246 -18.04 0.76 -5.29
N PHE A 247 -17.77 0.05 -6.37
CA PHE A 247 -17.64 0.64 -7.69
C PHE A 247 -18.33 -0.19 -8.75
N GLY A 248 -18.94 0.49 -9.72
CA GLY A 248 -19.40 -0.10 -10.96
C GLY A 248 -18.24 -0.08 -11.96
N GLY A 249 -18.11 -1.14 -12.75
CA GLY A 249 -17.18 -1.23 -13.86
C GLY A 249 -17.89 -1.61 -15.14
N ARG A 250 -17.41 -1.13 -16.30
CA ARG A 250 -17.86 -1.55 -17.63
C ARG A 250 -16.71 -1.50 -18.65
N ILE A 251 -16.74 -2.40 -19.63
CA ILE A 251 -15.76 -2.47 -20.73
C ILE A 251 -16.44 -2.18 -22.07
N TRP A 252 -15.88 -1.24 -22.82
CA TRP A 252 -16.19 -0.98 -24.21
C TRP A 252 -15.08 -1.48 -25.12
N GLU A 253 -15.45 -1.86 -26.34
CA GLU A 253 -14.51 -2.36 -27.36
C GLU A 253 -14.71 -1.61 -28.67
N SER A 254 -13.60 -1.14 -29.24
CA SER A 254 -13.53 -0.52 -30.56
C SER A 254 -12.38 -1.15 -31.34
N GLY A 255 -12.69 -1.99 -32.32
CA GLY A 255 -11.67 -2.75 -33.05
C GLY A 255 -10.95 -3.74 -32.13
N LYS A 256 -9.63 -3.59 -31.96
CA LYS A 256 -8.81 -4.39 -31.03
C LYS A 256 -8.40 -3.60 -29.76
N THR A 257 -9.10 -2.51 -29.49
CA THR A 257 -8.85 -1.64 -28.34
C THR A 257 -9.98 -1.78 -27.34
N TYR A 258 -9.62 -2.02 -26.08
CA TYR A 258 -10.56 -2.09 -24.97
C TYR A 258 -10.44 -0.85 -24.09
N TYR A 259 -11.58 -0.29 -23.70
CA TYR A 259 -11.70 0.86 -22.81
C TYR A 259 -12.51 0.43 -21.60
N CYS A 260 -11.96 0.59 -20.42
CA CYS A 260 -12.64 0.24 -19.19
C CYS A 260 -12.73 1.46 -18.29
N VAL A 261 -13.91 1.64 -17.71
CA VAL A 261 -14.13 2.59 -16.63
C VAL A 261 -14.63 1.84 -15.41
N THR A 262 -14.05 2.16 -14.27
CA THR A 262 -14.55 1.81 -12.94
C THR A 262 -14.73 3.10 -12.15
N LYS A 263 -15.89 3.29 -11.53
CA LYS A 263 -16.18 4.48 -10.73
C LYS A 263 -16.98 4.15 -9.48
N GLY A 264 -16.82 4.96 -8.44
CA GLY A 264 -17.58 4.82 -7.20
C GLY A 264 -19.08 4.91 -7.47
N VAL A 265 -19.86 3.97 -6.91
CA VAL A 265 -21.32 3.95 -7.05
C VAL A 265 -21.97 3.80 -5.68
N PRO A 266 -23.15 4.41 -5.46
CA PRO A 266 -23.92 4.16 -4.26
C PRO A 266 -24.39 2.70 -4.23
N TYR A 267 -24.57 2.15 -3.03
CA TYR A 267 -25.11 0.80 -2.85
C TYR A 267 -25.85 0.69 -1.52
N LEU A 268 -27.18 0.86 -1.57
CA LEU A 268 -28.00 1.10 -0.38
C LEU A 268 -27.99 -0.06 0.62
N SER A 269 -27.87 -1.30 0.16
CA SER A 269 -27.83 -2.49 1.03
C SER A 269 -26.52 -2.64 1.81
N LEU A 270 -25.49 -1.87 1.47
CA LEU A 270 -24.23 -1.81 2.22
C LEU A 270 -24.00 -0.39 2.77
N PRO A 271 -24.56 -0.05 3.94
CA PRO A 271 -24.39 1.27 4.53
C PRO A 271 -22.93 1.56 4.92
N LYS A 272 -22.59 2.84 4.97
CA LYS A 272 -21.25 3.31 5.32
C LYS A 272 -20.93 3.00 6.78
N LYS A 273 -19.73 2.48 7.01
CA LYS A 273 -19.17 2.27 8.34
C LYS A 273 -18.08 3.30 8.64
N GLU A 274 -17.79 3.50 9.91
CA GLU A 274 -16.65 4.34 10.32
C GLU A 274 -15.31 3.69 9.90
N LYS A 275 -15.23 2.36 10.03
CA LYS A 275 -14.07 1.54 9.64
C LYS A 275 -14.55 0.25 8.96
N PRO A 276 -13.99 -0.14 7.80
CA PRO A 276 -13.10 0.64 6.92
C PRO A 276 -13.71 1.97 6.44
N ARG A 277 -12.87 2.95 6.06
CA ARG A 277 -13.33 4.24 5.51
C ARG A 277 -13.77 4.02 4.07
N ARG A 278 -15.03 4.32 3.76
CA ARG A 278 -15.52 4.31 2.38
C ARG A 278 -14.94 5.44 1.54
N VAL A 279 -14.45 5.10 0.36
CA VAL A 279 -14.00 6.05 -0.67
C VAL A 279 -15.19 6.35 -1.58
N GLU A 280 -15.74 7.56 -1.45
CA GLU A 280 -16.91 8.00 -2.23
C GLU A 280 -16.51 8.45 -3.64
N LEU A 281 -15.47 9.30 -3.73
CA LEU A 281 -14.90 9.72 -4.99
C LEU A 281 -13.85 8.72 -5.44
N TYR A 282 -14.18 7.89 -6.41
CA TYR A 282 -13.30 6.92 -7.03
C TYR A 282 -13.51 6.90 -8.54
N PHE A 283 -12.44 7.05 -9.30
CA PHE A 283 -12.42 6.83 -10.74
C PHE A 283 -11.11 6.13 -11.11
N SER A 284 -11.20 5.00 -11.78
CA SER A 284 -10.05 4.29 -12.33
C SER A 284 -10.43 3.73 -13.68
N SER A 285 -9.53 3.84 -14.64
CA SER A 285 -9.83 3.52 -16.02
C SER A 285 -8.60 3.02 -16.75
N TRP A 286 -8.81 2.25 -17.81
CA TRP A 286 -7.71 1.81 -18.66
C TRP A 286 -8.11 1.66 -20.11
N ARG A 287 -7.20 2.05 -21.00
CA ARG A 287 -7.21 1.70 -22.43
C ARG A 287 -6.16 0.62 -22.68
N ILE A 288 -6.56 -0.47 -23.31
CA ILE A 288 -5.69 -1.61 -23.66
C ILE A 288 -5.67 -1.77 -25.18
N ARG A 289 -4.48 -1.81 -25.78
CA ARG A 289 -4.30 -2.04 -27.22
C ARG A 289 -3.00 -2.78 -27.53
N ALA A 290 -2.98 -3.48 -28.67
CA ALA A 290 -1.75 -4.07 -29.19
C ALA A 290 -0.79 -2.97 -29.67
N VAL A 291 0.51 -3.17 -29.44
CA VAL A 291 1.58 -2.27 -29.91
C VAL A 291 2.77 -3.10 -30.40
N GLN A 292 3.65 -2.48 -31.18
CA GLN A 292 4.94 -3.10 -31.50
C GLN A 292 5.77 -3.27 -30.24
N SER A 293 6.53 -4.37 -30.15
CA SER A 293 7.53 -4.51 -29.10
C SER A 293 8.58 -3.40 -29.25
N PRO A 294 8.81 -2.56 -28.22
CA PRO A 294 9.91 -1.59 -28.23
C PRO A 294 11.30 -2.24 -28.38
N LYS A 295 11.39 -3.56 -28.14
CA LYS A 295 12.64 -4.33 -28.17
C LYS A 295 12.80 -5.18 -29.42
N GLN A 296 11.69 -5.53 -30.07
CA GLN A 296 11.66 -6.29 -31.30
C GLN A 296 10.79 -5.53 -32.33
N PRO A 297 11.37 -4.51 -32.98
CA PRO A 297 10.66 -3.69 -33.96
C PRO A 297 10.08 -4.57 -35.08
N GLY A 298 8.84 -4.32 -35.49
CA GLY A 298 8.16 -5.08 -36.55
C GLY A 298 7.29 -6.25 -36.08
N GLN A 299 7.33 -6.64 -34.80
CA GLN A 299 6.43 -7.65 -34.23
C GLN A 299 5.43 -7.01 -33.27
N GLN A 300 4.11 -7.20 -33.52
CA GLN A 300 3.03 -6.82 -32.60
C GLN A 300 2.89 -7.85 -31.46
N SER A 301 3.98 -8.13 -30.74
CA SER A 301 4.01 -9.06 -29.62
C SER A 301 3.74 -8.40 -28.27
N ALA A 302 3.57 -7.08 -28.21
CA ALA A 302 3.39 -6.33 -26.98
C ALA A 302 1.99 -5.74 -26.82
N CYS A 303 1.61 -5.47 -25.58
CA CYS A 303 0.35 -4.83 -25.22
C CYS A 303 0.61 -3.57 -24.40
N GLU A 304 0.01 -2.46 -24.82
CA GLU A 304 0.01 -1.20 -24.08
C GLU A 304 -1.24 -1.10 -23.21
N VAL A 305 -1.06 -0.63 -21.97
CA VAL A 305 -2.11 -0.21 -21.06
C VAL A 305 -1.85 1.24 -20.68
N THR A 306 -2.76 2.13 -21.05
CA THR A 306 -2.82 3.50 -20.52
C THR A 306 -3.88 3.56 -19.44
N LEU A 307 -3.48 3.82 -18.20
CA LEU A 307 -4.36 3.90 -17.04
C LEU A 307 -4.48 5.35 -16.57
N VAL A 308 -5.71 5.80 -16.32
CA VAL A 308 -5.99 7.10 -15.68
C VAL A 308 -6.79 6.88 -14.41
N HIS A 309 -6.36 7.49 -13.31
CA HIS A 309 -6.90 7.25 -11.99
C HIS A 309 -6.90 8.49 -11.09
N TYR A 310 -7.98 8.68 -10.35
CA TYR A 310 -8.05 9.62 -9.24
C TYR A 310 -9.07 9.14 -8.20
N GLU A 311 -8.81 9.45 -6.93
CA GLU A 311 -9.69 9.07 -5.83
C GLU A 311 -9.48 9.99 -4.62
N ASP A 312 -10.49 10.09 -3.75
CA ASP A 312 -10.34 10.70 -2.42
C ASP A 312 -10.19 9.63 -1.32
N MET A 313 -8.94 9.22 -1.10
CA MET A 313 -8.56 8.30 -0.02
C MET A 313 -8.73 8.88 1.39
N GLY A 314 -8.99 10.19 1.53
CA GLY A 314 -9.02 10.88 2.83
C GLY A 314 -7.67 10.94 3.50
N ILE A 315 -6.62 11.01 2.69
CA ILE A 315 -5.24 11.16 3.14
C ILE A 315 -4.77 12.54 2.67
N PRO A 316 -4.04 13.28 3.52
CA PRO A 316 -3.41 14.52 3.09
C PRO A 316 -2.56 14.33 1.82
N LYS A 317 -2.69 15.25 0.86
CA LYS A 317 -2.03 15.17 -0.46
C LYS A 317 -0.52 14.93 -0.35
N ASP A 318 0.17 15.54 0.61
CA ASP A 318 1.61 15.33 0.84
C ASP A 318 1.95 13.89 1.24
N VAL A 319 1.14 13.29 2.12
CA VAL A 319 1.33 11.90 2.56
C VAL A 319 1.09 10.94 1.39
N ALA A 320 0.03 11.19 0.60
CA ALA A 320 -0.23 10.43 -0.62
C ALA A 320 0.93 10.53 -1.63
N ARG A 321 1.49 11.74 -1.83
CA ARG A 321 2.65 11.97 -2.70
C ARG A 321 3.88 11.17 -2.26
N VAL A 322 4.20 11.17 -0.97
CA VAL A 322 5.33 10.39 -0.42
C VAL A 322 5.07 8.89 -0.62
N ALA A 323 3.87 8.41 -0.32
CA ALA A 323 3.49 7.01 -0.49
C ALA A 323 3.63 6.55 -1.95
N VAL A 324 3.15 7.36 -2.91
CA VAL A 324 3.26 7.04 -4.34
C VAL A 324 4.72 7.07 -4.79
N ARG A 325 5.50 8.10 -4.44
CA ARG A 325 6.90 8.23 -4.83
C ARG A 325 7.74 7.02 -4.40
N HIS A 326 7.52 6.48 -3.20
CA HIS A 326 8.30 5.36 -2.67
C HIS A 326 7.66 3.99 -2.91
N GLY A 327 6.33 3.90 -2.95
CA GLY A 327 5.60 2.63 -3.03
C GLY A 327 5.23 2.19 -4.44
N MET A 328 5.03 3.13 -5.38
CA MET A 328 4.44 2.81 -6.69
C MET A 328 5.27 1.81 -7.49
N TRP A 329 6.60 1.95 -7.52
CA TRP A 329 7.44 0.99 -8.23
C TRP A 329 7.39 -0.41 -7.61
N GLY A 330 7.26 -0.51 -6.28
CA GLY A 330 7.04 -1.78 -5.60
C GLY A 330 5.74 -2.45 -6.04
N ALA A 331 4.65 -1.68 -6.10
CA ALA A 331 3.34 -2.15 -6.58
C ALA A 331 3.38 -2.56 -8.07
N VAL A 332 4.04 -1.77 -8.92
CA VAL A 332 4.18 -2.05 -10.36
C VAL A 332 4.97 -3.34 -10.60
N LYS A 333 6.04 -3.60 -9.83
CA LYS A 333 6.74 -4.90 -9.90
C LYS A 333 5.82 -6.07 -9.52
N LYS A 334 4.96 -5.88 -8.52
CA LYS A 334 3.96 -6.90 -8.12
C LYS A 334 2.91 -7.12 -9.21
N LEU A 335 2.41 -6.04 -9.83
CA LEU A 335 1.55 -6.09 -11.01
C LEU A 335 2.18 -6.90 -12.14
N GLN A 336 3.44 -6.62 -12.48
CA GLN A 336 4.16 -7.36 -13.51
C GLN A 336 4.29 -8.85 -13.15
N SER A 337 4.72 -9.19 -11.93
CA SER A 337 4.82 -10.60 -11.51
C SER A 337 3.46 -11.30 -11.48
N GLY A 338 2.41 -10.58 -11.04
CA GLY A 338 1.04 -11.08 -11.03
C GLY A 338 0.52 -11.36 -12.43
N PHE A 339 0.82 -10.48 -13.38
CA PHE A 339 0.48 -10.71 -14.79
C PHE A 339 1.17 -11.98 -15.32
N ARG A 340 2.48 -12.17 -15.09
CA ARG A 340 3.17 -13.38 -15.55
C ARG A 340 2.62 -14.66 -14.92
N ALA A 341 2.27 -14.62 -13.63
CA ALA A 341 1.57 -15.72 -12.98
C ALA A 341 0.18 -15.97 -13.58
N TYR A 342 -0.53 -14.91 -13.99
CA TYR A 342 -1.81 -15.03 -14.69
C TYR A 342 -1.67 -15.72 -16.05
N GLN A 343 -0.66 -15.34 -16.85
CA GLN A 343 -0.41 -15.97 -18.15
C GLN A 343 -0.16 -17.47 -18.01
N GLN A 344 0.64 -17.89 -17.03
CA GLN A 344 0.90 -19.30 -16.74
C GLN A 344 -0.38 -20.02 -16.31
N MET A 345 -1.12 -19.44 -15.36
CA MET A 345 -2.40 -20.01 -14.89
C MET A 345 -3.40 -20.18 -16.04
N ARG A 346 -3.49 -19.21 -16.96
CA ARG A 346 -4.41 -19.22 -18.11
C ARG A 346 -4.07 -20.29 -19.15
N ALA A 347 -2.83 -20.78 -19.20
CA ALA A 347 -2.44 -21.88 -20.08
C ALA A 347 -2.89 -23.25 -19.53
N GLU A 348 -3.05 -23.37 -18.22
CA GLU A 348 -3.30 -24.64 -17.53
C GLU A 348 -4.73 -24.79 -17.01
N ASN A 349 -5.46 -23.68 -16.83
CA ASN A 349 -6.74 -23.67 -16.13
C ASN A 349 -7.86 -23.02 -16.94
N ALA A 350 -9.10 -23.40 -16.59
CA ALA A 350 -10.29 -22.72 -17.08
C ALA A 350 -10.37 -21.26 -16.62
N LEU A 351 -11.11 -20.45 -17.35
CA LEU A 351 -11.40 -19.07 -17.01
C LEU A 351 -12.18 -18.97 -15.69
N SER A 352 -11.81 -18.00 -14.84
CA SER A 352 -12.65 -17.58 -13.72
C SER A 352 -13.94 -16.95 -14.23
N HIS A 353 -14.97 -16.92 -13.39
CA HIS A 353 -16.23 -16.23 -13.70
C HIS A 353 -16.03 -14.72 -13.93
N SER A 354 -15.08 -14.08 -13.22
CA SER A 354 -14.72 -12.70 -13.51
C SER A 354 -14.10 -12.53 -14.91
N ALA A 355 -13.19 -13.43 -15.32
CA ALA A 355 -12.54 -13.35 -16.63
C ALA A 355 -13.50 -13.67 -17.80
N ILE A 356 -14.38 -14.67 -17.62
CA ILE A 356 -15.81 -14.62 -17.91
C ILE A 356 -16.40 -13.28 -18.39
N MET A 357 -16.88 -12.54 -17.40
CA MET A 357 -17.55 -11.25 -17.51
C MET A 357 -16.72 -10.18 -18.21
N ALA A 358 -15.38 -10.23 -18.12
CA ALA A 358 -14.50 -9.31 -18.84
C ALA A 358 -14.69 -9.36 -20.37
N ARG A 359 -15.25 -10.45 -20.91
CA ARG A 359 -15.54 -10.64 -22.34
C ARG A 359 -16.88 -10.06 -22.77
N VAL A 360 -17.74 -9.71 -21.83
CA VAL A 360 -19.01 -9.05 -22.09
C VAL A 360 -18.74 -7.56 -22.30
N THR A 361 -18.35 -7.20 -23.53
CA THR A 361 -17.97 -5.83 -23.90
C THR A 361 -19.06 -5.14 -24.70
N THR A 362 -19.27 -3.84 -24.47
CA THR A 362 -20.12 -3.01 -25.33
C THR A 362 -19.34 -2.53 -26.57
N LYS A 363 -19.80 -2.87 -27.77
CA LYS A 363 -19.15 -2.42 -29.02
C LYS A 363 -19.43 -0.95 -29.29
N VAL A 364 -18.40 -0.18 -29.62
CA VAL A 364 -18.48 1.24 -29.96
C VAL A 364 -17.57 1.57 -31.13
N SER A 365 -17.90 2.65 -31.85
CA SER A 365 -17.04 3.20 -32.90
C SER A 365 -16.33 4.44 -32.37
N ILE A 366 -15.04 4.32 -32.08
CA ILE A 366 -14.19 5.44 -31.62
C ILE A 366 -13.23 5.79 -32.75
N ALA A 367 -13.30 7.03 -33.24
CA ALA A 367 -12.40 7.55 -34.27
C ALA A 367 -10.94 7.45 -33.79
N GLY A 368 -10.04 6.98 -34.67
CA GLY A 368 -8.63 6.76 -34.34
C GLY A 368 -8.28 5.38 -33.77
N SER A 369 -9.25 4.52 -33.44
CA SER A 369 -8.97 3.14 -32.95
C SER A 369 -8.48 2.17 -34.03
N ASN A 370 -8.71 2.49 -35.31
CA ASN A 370 -8.44 1.60 -36.45
C ASN A 370 -7.14 1.93 -37.23
N GLY A 371 -6.31 2.85 -36.75
CA GLY A 371 -5.04 3.19 -37.42
C GLY A 371 -3.87 2.36 -36.91
N PRO A 372 -3.00 1.78 -37.76
CA PRO A 372 -1.64 1.48 -37.35
C PRO A 372 -0.98 2.82 -37.06
N LEU A 373 -0.84 3.17 -35.77
CA LEU A 373 -0.10 4.37 -35.37
C LEU A 373 1.40 4.09 -35.44
N ASP A 374 1.87 3.84 -36.66
CA ASP A 374 3.27 4.03 -37.01
C ASP A 374 3.38 5.44 -37.61
N GLN A 375 4.41 6.17 -37.15
CA GLN A 375 4.89 7.43 -37.72
C GLN A 375 4.33 8.73 -37.11
N GLU A 376 4.79 9.08 -35.91
CA GLU A 376 5.21 10.46 -35.55
C GLU A 376 5.77 10.54 -34.11
N LEU A 377 6.92 9.92 -33.85
CA LEU A 377 7.72 10.19 -32.63
C LEU A 377 9.21 10.40 -32.91
N SER A 378 9.61 10.67 -34.16
CA SER A 378 11.02 10.87 -34.53
C SER A 378 11.40 12.31 -34.92
N ALA A 379 10.49 13.28 -34.82
CA ALA A 379 10.74 14.65 -35.33
C ALA A 379 10.89 15.76 -34.26
N ALA A 380 10.61 15.50 -32.98
CA ALA A 380 10.58 16.55 -31.96
C ALA A 380 11.71 16.49 -30.91
N ASP A 381 12.83 15.82 -31.19
CA ASP A 381 13.96 15.74 -30.24
C ASP A 381 15.34 15.90 -30.90
N LYS A 382 15.42 16.72 -31.96
CA LYS A 382 16.70 17.18 -32.52
C LYS A 382 16.77 18.70 -32.48
N ILE A 383 17.41 19.21 -31.42
CA ILE A 383 18.21 20.45 -31.24
C ILE A 383 18.32 20.54 -29.70
N SER A 384 19.41 20.17 -29.04
CA SER A 384 20.75 20.75 -29.15
C SER A 384 21.84 19.74 -28.84
N ASN A 385 22.71 19.46 -29.83
CA ASN A 385 24.06 19.00 -29.58
C ASN A 385 24.90 20.22 -29.18
N SER A 386 25.33 20.26 -27.93
CA SER A 386 26.57 20.92 -27.55
C SER A 386 27.42 19.89 -26.82
N ASP A 387 28.52 19.51 -27.45
CA ASP A 387 29.55 18.65 -26.91
C ASP A 387 30.11 19.22 -25.61
N GLU A 388 29.91 18.52 -24.49
CA GLU A 388 30.88 18.53 -23.39
C GLU A 388 31.12 17.10 -22.90
N ASN A 389 32.31 16.63 -23.26
CA ASN A 389 32.94 15.43 -22.75
C ASN A 389 33.05 15.49 -21.22
N SER A 390 32.30 14.64 -20.48
CA SER A 390 32.44 14.52 -19.02
C SER A 390 32.03 13.13 -18.53
N ARG A 391 33.05 12.28 -18.37
CA ARG A 391 33.25 11.22 -17.35
C ARG A 391 32.02 10.69 -16.61
N ALA A 392 31.84 9.37 -16.68
CA ALA A 392 31.04 8.60 -15.74
C ALA A 392 31.39 8.97 -14.29
N VAL A 393 30.42 9.53 -13.56
CA VAL A 393 30.50 9.73 -12.11
C VAL A 393 29.46 8.83 -11.46
N GLN A 394 29.95 7.75 -10.84
CA GLN A 394 29.22 6.98 -9.83
C GLN A 394 28.83 7.92 -8.69
N TYR A 395 27.54 8.06 -8.42
CA TYR A 395 27.06 8.73 -7.21
C TYR A 395 27.21 7.77 -6.02
N GLY A 396 28.41 7.75 -5.45
CA GLY A 396 28.65 7.25 -4.10
C GLY A 396 28.02 8.22 -3.10
N PHE A 397 27.25 7.68 -2.16
CA PHE A 397 26.68 8.42 -1.04
C PHE A 397 27.80 9.05 -0.20
N ASP A 398 27.93 10.38 -0.23
CA ASP A 398 28.97 11.11 0.49
C ASP A 398 28.62 11.25 1.98
N TRP A 399 29.25 10.42 2.81
CA TRP A 399 29.06 10.33 4.25
C TRP A 399 29.42 11.62 5.02
N LYS A 400 30.05 12.61 4.38
CA LYS A 400 30.53 13.84 5.02
C LYS A 400 29.42 14.78 5.50
N TRP A 401 28.21 14.70 4.93
CA TRP A 401 27.06 15.50 5.39
C TRP A 401 26.46 15.00 6.71
N VAL A 402 26.71 13.74 7.09
CA VAL A 402 26.30 13.19 8.40
C VAL A 402 27.16 13.76 9.54
N VAL A 403 28.42 14.12 9.25
CA VAL A 403 29.35 14.67 10.25
C VAL A 403 29.08 16.15 10.53
N VAL A 404 28.65 16.93 9.52
CA VAL A 404 28.34 18.36 9.70
C VAL A 404 26.98 18.56 10.40
N GLY A 405 25.99 17.71 10.12
CA GLY A 405 24.71 17.72 10.86
C GLY A 405 24.85 17.35 12.35
N GLY A 406 25.82 16.50 12.69
CA GLY A 406 26.14 16.15 14.07
C GLY A 406 26.83 17.26 14.87
N ALA A 407 27.63 18.11 14.22
CA ALA A 407 28.34 19.21 14.88
C ALA A 407 27.42 20.39 15.25
N VAL A 408 26.42 20.71 14.42
CA VAL A 408 25.47 21.80 14.71
C VAL A 408 24.51 21.43 15.86
N ALA A 409 24.13 20.15 15.97
CA ALA A 409 23.32 19.67 17.09
C ALA A 409 24.09 19.69 18.44
N ALA A 410 25.40 19.42 18.43
CA ALA A 410 26.23 19.47 19.64
C ALA A 410 26.41 20.90 20.19
N VAL A 411 26.48 21.91 19.32
CA VAL A 411 26.62 23.32 19.73
C VAL A 411 25.31 23.90 20.29
N CYS A 412 24.14 23.46 19.79
CA CYS A 412 22.85 23.88 20.36
C CYS A 412 22.54 23.22 21.72
N VAL A 413 23.06 22.01 21.97
CA VAL A 413 22.88 21.30 23.26
C VAL A 413 23.87 21.80 24.33
N LEU A 414 25.02 22.37 23.95
CA LEU A 414 25.96 22.95 24.91
C LEU A 414 25.67 24.41 25.30
N ASN A 415 24.79 25.11 24.56
CA ASN A 415 24.46 26.52 24.84
C ASN A 415 23.10 26.76 25.52
N THR A 416 22.35 25.70 25.85
CA THR A 416 21.16 25.78 26.72
C THR A 416 21.55 25.33 28.13
N GLY A 417 21.87 26.33 28.96
CA GLY A 417 22.54 26.18 30.24
C GLY A 417 21.88 25.23 31.23
N LEU A 418 22.59 24.14 31.57
CA LEU A 418 22.47 23.50 32.88
C LEU A 418 23.71 22.71 33.34
N VAL A 419 24.87 22.87 32.68
CA VAL A 419 26.13 22.19 33.08
C VAL A 419 27.19 23.16 33.64
N GLY A 420 26.98 24.48 33.54
CA GLY A 420 27.89 25.49 34.10
C GLY A 420 27.95 25.58 35.63
N LYS A 421 27.02 24.94 36.36
CA LYS A 421 26.96 25.01 37.84
C LYS A 421 27.58 23.82 38.58
N VAL A 422 27.99 22.76 37.88
CA VAL A 422 28.61 21.58 38.51
C VAL A 422 30.15 21.63 38.49
N LEU A 423 30.75 22.41 37.59
CA LEU A 423 32.21 22.58 37.53
C LEU A 423 32.74 23.67 38.48
N LEU A 424 31.91 24.63 38.92
CA LEU A 424 32.31 25.65 39.91
C LEU A 424 32.35 25.13 41.36
N LEU A 425 31.69 24.01 41.67
CA LEU A 425 31.74 23.38 43.00
C LEU A 425 32.89 22.38 43.16
N GLY A 426 33.52 21.95 42.05
CA GLY A 426 34.69 21.06 42.05
C GLY A 426 36.03 21.78 42.26
N ALA A 427 36.14 23.05 41.88
CA ALA A 427 37.36 23.86 42.04
C ALA A 427 37.51 24.45 43.46
N ALA A 428 36.41 24.68 44.19
CA ALA A 428 36.43 25.21 45.56
C ALA A 428 36.84 24.19 46.64
N ARG A 429 37.00 22.89 46.31
CA ARG A 429 37.43 21.85 47.26
C ARG A 429 38.91 21.44 47.15
N ARG A 430 39.70 22.06 46.26
CA ARG A 430 41.16 21.82 46.16
C ARG A 430 42.04 22.93 46.73
N GLN A 431 41.45 23.98 47.33
CA GLN A 431 42.20 25.03 48.05
C GLN A 431 42.00 25.01 49.58
N ALA A 432 41.33 23.99 50.13
CA ALA A 432 41.19 23.77 51.58
C ALA A 432 41.96 22.54 52.10
N ARG A 433 43.10 22.24 51.48
CA ARG A 433 44.14 21.34 52.00
C ARG A 433 45.51 21.85 51.56
N LYS A 434 45.89 23.00 52.12
CA LYS A 434 47.25 23.36 52.51
C LYS A 434 47.14 24.27 53.73
#